data_AF-A0A0J1FIS1-F1
#
_entry.id   AF-A0A0J1FIS1-F1
#
_cell.length_a   1.000
_cell.length_b   1.000
_cell.length_c   1.000
_cell.angle_alpha   90.00
_cell.angle_beta   90.00
_cell.angle_gamma   90.00
#
_symmetry.space_group_name_H-M   'P 1'
#
loop_
_entity.id
_entity.type
_entity.pdbx_description
1 polymer ?
#
loop_
_entity_poly.entity_id
_entity_poly.type
_entity_poly.pdbx_seq_one_letter_code
_entity_poly.pdbx_strand_id
1 'polypeptide(L)' 'MTQIEQWLREEGREEGREEGREEGRQEGREEGKLETARNALKKGLSLADVAEITGLPLENVRKLKANLLI' A
#
# COMPACT_ATOMS: atom_id res chain seq x y z
N MET A 1 22.91 15.57 30.61
CA MET A 1 21.87 15.80 29.61
C MET A 1 21.73 17.29 29.40
N THR A 2 22.16 17.77 28.23
CA THR A 2 21.97 19.16 27.81
C THR A 2 20.58 19.35 27.20
N GLN A 3 20.11 20.59 27.13
CA GLN A 3 18.86 20.95 26.44
C GLN A 3 18.86 20.46 24.97
N ILE A 4 20.02 20.50 24.32
CA ILE A 4 20.21 20.09 22.93
C ILE A 4 20.06 18.56 22.79
N GLU A 5 20.64 17.79 23.70
CA GLU A 5 20.50 16.32 23.69
C GLU A 5 19.05 15.85 23.91
N GLN A 6 18.28 16.57 24.74
CA GLN A 6 16.87 16.28 24.95
C GLN A 6 16.04 16.59 23.70
N TRP A 7 16.29 17.73 23.07
CA TRP A 7 15.61 18.16 21.87
C TRP A 7 15.86 17.20 20.70
N LEU A 8 17.12 16.85 20.43
CA LEU A 8 17.48 15.87 19.39
C LEU A 8 16.84 14.50 19.60
N ARG A 9 16.70 14.07 20.86
CA ARG A 9 16.07 12.78 21.19
C ARG A 9 14.54 12.82 20.99
N GLU A 10 13.93 13.97 21.23
CA GLU A 10 12.49 14.17 21.03
C GLU A 10 12.16 14.27 19.54
N GLU A 11 12.92 15.08 18.80
CA GLU A 11 12.82 15.23 17.35
C GLU A 11 12.98 13.89 16.63
N GLY A 12 14.07 13.14 16.89
CA GLY A 12 14.27 11.84 16.25
C GLY A 12 13.21 10.78 16.61
N ARG A 13 12.50 10.94 17.75
CA ARG A 13 11.35 10.09 18.10
C ARG A 13 10.06 10.52 17.41
N GLU A 14 9.91 11.81 17.13
CA GLU A 14 8.77 12.35 16.40
C GLU A 14 8.88 11.99 14.92
N GLU A 15 10.04 12.27 14.31
CA GLU A 15 10.36 11.90 12.92
C GLU A 15 10.15 10.40 12.69
N GLY A 16 10.77 9.53 13.49
CA GLY A 16 10.62 8.08 13.31
C GLY A 16 9.19 7.56 13.50
N ARG A 17 8.33 8.28 14.25
CA ARG A 17 6.90 7.93 14.35
C ARG A 17 6.12 8.42 13.14
N GLU A 18 6.45 9.60 12.62
CA GLU A 18 5.80 10.16 11.44
C GLU A 18 6.12 9.34 10.21
N GLU A 19 7.40 9.04 9.97
CA GLU A 19 7.87 8.19 8.88
C GLU A 19 7.20 6.81 8.93
N GLY A 20 7.27 6.11 10.08
CA GLY A 20 6.66 4.79 10.22
C GLY A 20 5.14 4.79 10.02
N ARG A 21 4.46 5.88 10.36
CA ARG A 21 3.01 6.04 10.12
C ARG A 21 2.71 6.29 8.64
N GLU A 22 3.55 7.06 7.96
CA GLU A 22 3.41 7.32 6.52
C GLU A 22 3.66 6.06 5.70
N GLU A 23 4.78 5.38 5.94
CA GLU A 23 5.14 4.12 5.30
C GLU A 23 4.05 3.07 5.50
N GLY A 24 3.64 2.81 6.75
CA GLY A 24 2.60 1.81 7.03
C GLY A 24 1.25 2.14 6.39
N ARG A 25 0.91 3.42 6.22
CA ARG A 25 -0.31 3.83 5.52
C ARG A 25 -0.19 3.62 4.01
N GLN A 26 0.98 3.86 3.42
CA GLN A 26 1.22 3.62 2.00
C GLN A 26 1.19 2.13 1.69
N GLU A 27 1.95 1.33 2.44
CA GLU A 27 2.00 -0.14 2.28
C GLU A 27 0.61 -0.74 2.42
N GLY A 28 -0.13 -0.40 3.48
CA GLY A 28 -1.49 -0.91 3.68
C GLY A 28 -2.47 -0.53 2.58
N ARG A 29 -2.33 0.66 1.97
CA ARG A 29 -3.13 1.07 0.81
C ARG A 29 -2.80 0.24 -0.44
N GLU A 30 -1.51 -0.01 -0.69
CA GLU A 30 -1.07 -0.79 -1.85
C GLU A 30 -1.47 -2.27 -1.70
N GLU A 31 -1.23 -2.86 -0.54
CA GLU A 31 -1.64 -4.24 -0.22
C GLU A 31 -3.16 -4.42 -0.34
N GLY A 32 -3.94 -3.50 0.22
CA GLY A 32 -5.40 -3.55 0.17
C GLY A 32 -5.96 -3.45 -1.25
N LYS A 33 -5.34 -2.62 -2.12
CA LYS A 33 -5.70 -2.56 -3.55
C LYS A 33 -5.42 -3.89 -4.25
N LEU A 34 -4.26 -4.49 -4.02
CA LEU A 34 -3.87 -5.76 -4.61
C LEU A 34 -4.76 -6.92 -4.13
N GLU A 35 -5.09 -6.96 -2.84
CA GLU A 35 -5.99 -7.96 -2.28
C GLU A 35 -7.40 -7.83 -2.89
N THR A 36 -7.93 -6.62 -2.93
CA THR A 36 -9.24 -6.33 -3.55
C THR A 36 -9.25 -6.78 -5.01
N ALA A 37 -8.18 -6.46 -5.76
CA ALA A 37 -8.04 -6.88 -7.16
C ALA A 37 -8.02 -8.40 -7.31
N ARG A 38 -7.23 -9.11 -6.50
CA ARG A 38 -7.18 -10.59 -6.50
C ARG A 38 -8.53 -11.20 -6.22
N ASN A 39 -9.24 -10.71 -5.21
CA ASN A 39 -10.54 -11.23 -4.82
C ASN A 39 -11.61 -10.98 -5.89
N ALA A 40 -11.59 -9.80 -6.52
CA ALA A 40 -12.49 -9.47 -7.62
C ALA A 40 -12.24 -10.35 -8.85
N LEU A 41 -10.97 -10.57 -9.22
CA LEU A 41 -10.59 -11.47 -10.32
C LEU A 41 -11.03 -12.91 -10.06
N LYS A 42 -10.84 -13.41 -8.84
CA LYS A 42 -11.30 -14.75 -8.42
C LYS A 42 -12.82 -14.89 -8.48
N LYS A 43 -13.56 -13.80 -8.26
CA LYS A 43 -15.02 -13.73 -8.41
C LYS A 43 -15.48 -13.62 -9.87
N GLY A 44 -14.56 -13.54 -10.83
CA GLY A 44 -14.87 -13.51 -12.26
C GLY A 44 -15.17 -12.12 -12.81
N LEU A 45 -14.88 -11.05 -12.09
CA LEU A 45 -15.04 -9.68 -12.61
C LEU A 45 -14.11 -9.44 -13.81
N SER A 46 -14.51 -8.53 -14.69
CA SER A 46 -13.70 -8.17 -15.85
C SER A 46 -12.45 -7.38 -15.43
N LEU A 47 -11.40 -7.42 -16.26
CA LEU A 47 -10.17 -6.67 -15.98
C LEU A 47 -10.43 -5.15 -15.86
N ALA A 48 -11.39 -4.64 -16.64
CA ALA A 48 -11.78 -3.23 -16.62
C ALA A 48 -12.47 -2.85 -15.31
N ASP A 49 -13.46 -3.64 -14.87
CA ASP A 49 -14.16 -3.39 -13.60
C ASP A 49 -13.19 -3.47 -12.42
N VAL A 50 -12.27 -4.45 -12.42
CA VAL A 50 -11.27 -4.56 -11.37
C VAL A 50 -10.32 -3.36 -11.36
N ALA A 51 -9.88 -2.88 -12.52
CA ALA A 51 -9.03 -1.69 -12.62
C ALA A 51 -9.76 -0.44 -12.10
N GLU A 52 -11.03 -0.28 -12.44
CA GLU A 52 -11.87 0.81 -11.97
C GLU A 52 -12.07 0.78 -10.44
N ILE A 53 -12.50 -0.37 -9.89
CA ILE A 53 -12.78 -0.55 -8.45
C ILE A 53 -11.52 -0.30 -7.60
N THR A 54 -10.37 -0.79 -8.06
CA THR A 54 -9.12 -0.78 -7.27
C THR A 54 -8.26 0.45 -7.53
N GLY A 55 -8.58 1.21 -8.59
CA GLY A 55 -7.74 2.30 -9.09
C GLY A 55 -6.37 1.83 -9.56
N LEU A 56 -6.21 0.54 -9.88
CA LEU A 56 -4.97 0.00 -10.44
C LEU A 56 -4.98 0.17 -11.96
N PRO A 57 -3.82 0.46 -12.58
CA PRO A 57 -3.70 0.44 -14.03
C PRO A 57 -4.15 -0.92 -14.60
N LEU A 58 -4.88 -0.89 -15.72
CA LEU A 58 -5.39 -2.10 -16.37
C LEU A 58 -4.27 -3.14 -16.64
N GLU A 59 -3.07 -2.66 -17.00
CA GLU A 59 -1.90 -3.52 -17.22
C GLU A 59 -1.45 -4.25 -15.94
N ASN A 60 -1.54 -3.59 -14.79
CA ASN A 60 -1.19 -4.20 -13.49
C ASN A 60 -2.21 -5.28 -13.12
N VAL A 61 -3.50 -5.03 -13.38
CA VAL A 61 -4.56 -6.03 -13.18
C VAL A 61 -4.38 -7.22 -14.12
N ARG A 62 -3.97 -6.99 -15.38
CA ARG A 62 -3.67 -8.04 -16.35
C ARG A 62 -2.52 -8.94 -15.89
N LYS A 63 -1.41 -8.35 -15.42
CA LYS A 63 -0.28 -9.08 -14.84
C LYS A 63 -0.69 -9.87 -13.61
N LEU A 64 -1.49 -9.26 -12.73
CA LEU A 64 -2.02 -9.92 -11.53
C LEU A 64 -2.89 -11.15 -11.88
N LYS A 65 -3.75 -11.04 -12.90
CA LYS A 65 -4.54 -12.18 -13.40
C LYS A 65 -3.65 -13.28 -13.96
N ALA A 66 -2.61 -12.95 -14.72
CA ALA A 66 -1.67 -13.93 -15.24
C ALA A 66 -0.98 -14.70 -14.10
N ASN A 67 -0.54 -14.01 -13.04
CA ASN A 67 0.09 -14.64 -11.88
C ASN A 67 -0.85 -15.52 -11.05
N LEU A 68 -2.17 -15.36 -11.16
CA LEU A 68 -3.17 -16.20 -10.47
C LEU A 68 -3.47 -17.51 -11.22
N LEU A 69 -3.08 -17.64 -12.49
CA LEU A 69 -3.36 -18.78 -13.36
C LEU A 69 -2.17 -19.75 -13.50
N ILE A 70 -1.06 -19.46 -12.81
CA ILE A 70 0.16 -20.27 -12.74
C ILE A 70 0.19 -20.94 -11.37
#